data_AF-A0A1V3X6A0-F1
#
_entry.id   AF-A0A1V3X6A0-F1
#
_cell.length_a   1.000
_cell.length_b   1.000
_cell.length_c   1.000
_cell.angle_alpha   90.00
_cell.angle_beta   90.00
_cell.angle_gamma   90.00
#
_symmetry.space_group_name_H-M   'P 1'
#
loop_
_entity.id
_entity.type
_entity.pdbx_description
1 polymer ?
#
loop_
_entity_poly.entity_id
_entity_poly.type
_entity_poly.pdbx_seq_one_letter_code
_entity_poly.pdbx_strand_id
1 'polypeptide(L)'
;MGLFNSGAGNVGLFNSGTGNWGVGNSGELNTGLFNPGRLNTGVFNTGLLNTGVGNAGSYNSGSFNVGASNTGSWNAGDTNTGWFNPGNLNTGIANTGDVNTGGFNQGNLNNGFFWRGDGQGHAGIDYTLTIPAIGLNLGVDVPLDIPVTGTIGTIVNGGPPQITVPGFTISTLHLTGDALFGTIGPIVVDPITITGPSVDLHVGGAGESLQLGISGPGVGPVVIPVLQVAAGPGVGNSTGGVSSGFFNSGSGSASGFGNVGGGSGWWNFGGSSGAGNVGCWVRGC
;
A
#
# COMPACT_ATOMS: atom_id res chain seq x y z
N MET A 1 2.34 -42.41 41.26
CA MET A 1 3.45 -42.66 42.22
C MET A 1 3.53 -41.50 43.18
N GLY A 2 3.46 -41.72 44.50
CA GLY A 2 3.57 -40.67 45.51
C GLY A 2 2.45 -40.68 46.55
N LEU A 3 2.50 -39.78 47.52
CA LEU A 3 1.67 -39.82 48.73
C LEU A 3 0.52 -38.80 48.67
N PHE A 4 -0.62 -39.15 49.29
CA PHE A 4 -1.78 -38.25 49.45
C PHE A 4 -2.36 -37.69 48.14
N ASN A 5 -2.24 -38.43 47.03
CA ASN A 5 -2.91 -38.06 45.79
C ASN A 5 -4.33 -38.63 45.74
N SER A 6 -5.28 -37.88 45.17
CA SER A 6 -6.63 -38.35 44.85
C SER A 6 -6.87 -38.36 43.33
N GLY A 7 -7.55 -39.39 42.82
CA GLY A 7 -7.74 -39.60 41.38
C GLY A 7 -6.67 -40.50 40.74
N ALA A 8 -6.45 -40.37 39.43
CA ALA A 8 -5.73 -41.35 38.62
C ALA A 8 -4.43 -40.79 38.01
N GLY A 9 -3.38 -41.61 37.92
CA GLY A 9 -2.16 -41.27 37.17
C GLY A 9 -1.32 -40.11 37.73
N ASN A 10 -1.61 -39.62 38.94
CA ASN A 10 -0.83 -38.53 39.55
C ASN A 10 0.56 -39.00 40.03
N VAL A 11 1.55 -38.12 39.87
CA VAL A 11 2.94 -38.29 40.33
C VAL A 11 3.31 -37.15 41.28
N GLY A 12 3.73 -37.46 42.50
CA GLY A 12 4.13 -36.47 43.51
C GLY A 12 3.24 -36.46 44.76
N LEU A 13 2.92 -35.28 45.31
CA LEU A 13 2.20 -35.17 46.58
C LEU A 13 0.94 -34.30 46.48
N PHE A 14 -0.11 -34.68 47.21
CA PHE A 14 -1.31 -33.85 47.38
C PHE A 14 -2.00 -33.41 46.09
N ASN A 15 -1.79 -34.13 44.97
CA ASN A 15 -2.47 -33.80 43.72
C ASN A 15 -3.87 -34.42 43.71
N SER A 16 -4.83 -33.69 43.13
CA SER A 16 -6.20 -34.16 42.91
C SER A 16 -6.56 -34.14 41.42
N GLY A 17 -7.21 -35.18 40.93
CA GLY A 17 -7.64 -35.29 39.53
C GLY A 17 -6.79 -36.29 38.75
N THR A 18 -6.41 -35.96 37.51
CA THR A 18 -5.83 -36.93 36.57
C THR A 18 -4.49 -36.49 36.00
N GLY A 19 -3.47 -37.35 36.10
CA GLY A 19 -2.21 -37.20 35.36
C GLY A 19 -1.36 -35.97 35.76
N ASN A 20 -1.55 -35.43 36.95
CA ASN A 20 -0.76 -34.29 37.41
C ASN A 20 0.62 -34.74 37.90
N TRP A 21 1.65 -33.95 37.62
CA TRP A 21 3.02 -34.13 38.12
C TRP A 21 3.40 -32.98 39.06
N GLY A 22 3.74 -33.29 40.30
CA GLY A 22 4.33 -32.33 41.24
C GLY A 22 3.58 -32.28 42.56
N VAL A 23 3.31 -31.09 43.08
CA VAL A 23 2.71 -30.93 44.42
C VAL A 23 1.47 -30.06 44.38
N GLY A 24 0.38 -30.53 44.99
CA GLY A 24 -0.80 -29.72 45.25
C GLY A 24 -1.56 -29.26 44.01
N ASN A 25 -1.35 -29.89 42.85
CA ASN A 25 -2.08 -29.54 41.64
C ASN A 25 -3.50 -30.13 41.66
N SER A 26 -4.45 -29.42 41.07
CA SER A 26 -5.83 -29.88 40.94
C SER A 26 -6.31 -29.83 39.49
N GLY A 27 -7.03 -30.86 39.04
CA GLY A 27 -7.53 -30.98 37.68
C GLY A 27 -6.71 -31.96 36.84
N GLU A 28 -6.31 -31.60 35.62
CA GLU A 28 -5.73 -32.54 34.65
C GLU A 28 -4.37 -32.10 34.10
N LEU A 29 -3.43 -33.04 34.05
CA LEU A 29 -2.17 -32.91 33.29
C LEU A 29 -1.35 -31.65 33.63
N ASN A 30 -1.46 -31.15 34.87
CA ASN A 30 -0.64 -30.03 35.31
C ASN A 30 0.74 -30.52 35.76
N THR A 31 1.78 -29.74 35.49
CA THR A 31 3.15 -30.02 35.92
C THR A 31 3.66 -28.87 36.80
N GLY A 32 4.10 -29.17 38.02
CA GLY A 32 4.70 -28.20 38.95
C GLY A 32 3.96 -28.11 40.27
N LEU A 33 3.72 -26.89 40.77
CA LEU A 33 3.25 -26.66 42.13
C LEU A 33 1.95 -25.86 42.15
N PHE A 34 0.94 -26.39 42.85
CA PHE A 34 -0.29 -25.67 43.17
C PHE A 34 -0.97 -25.06 41.95
N ASN A 35 -1.06 -25.80 40.84
CA ASN A 35 -1.76 -25.35 39.65
C ASN A 35 -3.17 -25.98 39.59
N PRO A 36 -4.25 -25.18 39.72
CA PRO A 36 -5.61 -25.60 39.42
C PRO A 36 -5.94 -25.49 37.92
N GLY A 37 -6.66 -26.48 37.40
CA GLY A 37 -7.17 -26.48 36.03
C GLY A 37 -6.50 -27.54 35.17
N ARG A 38 -6.10 -27.20 33.95
CA ARG A 38 -5.64 -28.19 32.96
C ARG A 38 -4.37 -27.74 32.25
N LEU A 39 -3.44 -28.68 32.05
CA LEU A 39 -2.24 -28.51 31.21
C LEU A 39 -1.35 -27.31 31.60
N ASN A 40 -1.41 -26.85 32.85
CA ASN A 40 -0.56 -25.76 33.30
C ASN A 40 0.83 -26.29 33.68
N THR A 41 1.87 -25.53 33.37
CA THR A 41 3.25 -25.84 33.75
C THR A 41 3.84 -24.71 34.59
N GLY A 42 4.31 -25.00 35.79
CA GLY A 42 4.97 -24.04 36.67
C GLY A 42 4.31 -23.95 38.04
N VAL A 43 4.05 -22.74 38.55
CA VAL A 43 3.63 -22.52 39.94
C VAL A 43 2.41 -21.62 40.02
N PHE A 44 1.39 -22.00 40.79
CA PHE A 44 0.20 -21.17 41.07
C PHE A 44 -0.56 -20.70 39.83
N ASN A 45 -0.48 -21.44 38.71
CA ASN A 45 -1.26 -21.10 37.54
C ASN A 45 -2.67 -21.67 37.64
N THR A 46 -3.67 -20.85 37.34
CA THR A 46 -5.09 -21.21 37.34
C THR A 46 -5.67 -21.14 35.93
N GLY A 47 -6.37 -22.20 35.52
CA GLY A 47 -7.05 -22.25 34.22
C GLY A 47 -6.40 -23.23 33.25
N LEU A 48 -6.13 -22.84 32.00
CA LEU A 48 -5.73 -23.76 30.92
C LEU A 48 -4.40 -23.37 30.28
N LEU A 49 -3.48 -24.33 30.12
CA LEU A 49 -2.28 -24.18 29.29
C LEU A 49 -1.42 -22.95 29.62
N ASN A 50 -1.37 -22.53 30.89
CA ASN A 50 -0.48 -21.47 31.31
C ASN A 50 0.90 -22.04 31.64
N THR A 51 1.95 -21.32 31.25
CA THR A 51 3.34 -21.64 31.56
C THR A 51 3.98 -20.52 32.37
N GLY A 52 4.59 -20.84 33.52
CA GLY A 52 5.31 -19.90 34.37
C GLY A 52 4.70 -19.76 35.76
N VAL A 53 4.47 -18.55 36.25
CA VAL A 53 4.10 -18.32 37.66
C VAL A 53 2.86 -17.44 37.83
N GLY A 54 1.87 -17.91 38.58
CA GLY A 54 0.77 -17.07 39.06
C GLY A 54 -0.14 -16.53 37.96
N ASN A 55 -0.21 -17.18 36.81
CA ASN A 55 -1.10 -16.76 35.73
C ASN A 55 -2.54 -17.22 36.00
N ALA A 56 -3.52 -16.42 35.59
CA ALA A 56 -4.94 -16.75 35.67
C ALA A 56 -5.61 -16.61 34.30
N GLY A 57 -6.32 -17.65 33.87
CA GLY A 57 -6.96 -17.70 32.56
C GLY A 57 -6.31 -18.75 31.68
N SER A 58 -6.05 -18.43 30.42
CA SER A 58 -5.68 -19.45 29.43
C SER A 58 -4.48 -19.05 28.56
N TYR A 59 -3.63 -20.02 28.22
CA TYR A 59 -2.53 -19.83 27.26
C TYR A 59 -1.57 -18.68 27.62
N ASN A 60 -1.38 -18.34 28.89
CA ASN A 60 -0.42 -17.30 29.25
C ASN A 60 0.98 -17.88 29.44
N SER A 61 1.98 -17.17 28.93
CA SER A 61 3.39 -17.50 29.06
C SER A 61 4.12 -16.41 29.85
N GLY A 62 4.71 -16.78 30.99
CA GLY A 62 5.44 -15.88 31.88
C GLY A 62 4.80 -15.77 33.25
N SER A 63 4.62 -14.57 33.81
CA SER A 63 4.22 -14.43 35.22
C SER A 63 3.10 -13.43 35.47
N PHE A 64 2.17 -13.77 36.37
CA PHE A 64 1.11 -12.87 36.86
C PHE A 64 0.26 -12.23 35.75
N ASN A 65 0.06 -12.95 34.64
CA ASN A 65 -0.85 -12.51 33.60
C ASN A 65 -2.28 -12.95 33.93
N VAL A 66 -3.26 -12.10 33.62
CA VAL A 66 -4.69 -12.37 33.77
C VAL A 66 -5.36 -12.23 32.41
N GLY A 67 -6.12 -13.24 31.99
CA GLY A 67 -6.79 -13.28 30.70
C GLY A 67 -6.23 -14.38 29.80
N ALA A 68 -6.19 -14.14 28.49
CA ALA A 68 -5.80 -15.12 27.51
C ALA A 68 -4.56 -14.73 26.69
N SER A 69 -3.73 -15.72 26.36
CA SER A 69 -2.69 -15.59 25.35
C SER A 69 -1.69 -14.45 25.60
N ASN A 70 -1.37 -14.09 26.84
CA ASN A 70 -0.38 -13.07 27.13
C ASN A 70 1.03 -13.67 27.21
N THR A 71 2.03 -12.92 26.76
CA THR A 71 3.46 -13.24 26.87
C THR A 71 4.18 -12.18 27.68
N GLY A 72 4.94 -12.57 28.70
CA GLY A 72 5.70 -11.67 29.55
C GLY A 72 5.12 -11.62 30.97
N SER A 73 4.93 -10.46 31.57
CA SER A 73 4.42 -10.42 32.95
C SER A 73 3.48 -9.27 33.29
N TRP A 74 2.58 -9.50 34.24
CA TRP A 74 1.66 -8.48 34.75
C TRP A 74 0.76 -7.87 33.67
N ASN A 75 0.42 -8.63 32.64
CA ASN A 75 -0.54 -8.19 31.63
C ASN A 75 -1.95 -8.60 32.03
N ALA A 76 -2.91 -7.70 31.90
CA ALA A 76 -4.31 -7.94 32.21
C ALA A 76 -5.17 -7.68 30.97
N GLY A 77 -5.92 -8.68 30.53
CA GLY A 77 -6.59 -8.70 29.23
C GLY A 77 -5.97 -9.74 28.33
N ASP A 78 -6.11 -9.58 27.02
CA ASP A 78 -5.81 -10.65 26.06
C ASP A 78 -4.71 -10.27 25.07
N THR A 79 -3.88 -11.26 24.74
CA THR A 79 -2.90 -11.18 23.65
C THR A 79 -1.91 -10.03 23.81
N ASN A 80 -1.44 -9.73 25.02
CA ASN A 80 -0.40 -8.73 25.24
C ASN A 80 0.99 -9.36 25.23
N THR A 81 1.98 -8.61 24.76
CA THR A 81 3.40 -8.97 24.81
C THR A 81 4.17 -7.94 25.62
N GLY A 82 4.91 -8.37 26.63
CA GLY A 82 5.79 -7.52 27.44
C GLY A 82 5.32 -7.42 28.89
N TRP A 83 5.34 -6.22 29.46
CA TRP A 83 5.14 -6.03 30.89
C TRP A 83 4.11 -4.96 31.24
N PHE A 84 3.28 -5.23 32.24
CA PHE A 84 2.33 -4.25 32.79
C PHE A 84 1.40 -3.64 31.73
N ASN A 85 0.83 -4.45 30.84
CA ASN A 85 -0.11 -3.93 29.84
C ASN A 85 -1.56 -4.31 30.17
N PRO A 86 -2.36 -3.42 30.81
CA PRO A 86 -3.81 -3.55 30.90
C PRO A 86 -4.51 -3.22 29.58
N GLY A 87 -5.46 -4.06 29.17
CA GLY A 87 -6.14 -4.01 27.88
C GLY A 87 -5.68 -5.15 26.98
N ASN A 88 -5.89 -5.02 25.68
CA ASN A 88 -5.68 -6.10 24.72
C ASN A 88 -4.67 -5.73 23.64
N LEU A 89 -4.00 -6.74 23.09
CA LEU A 89 -3.12 -6.59 21.93
C LEU A 89 -2.03 -5.52 22.12
N ASN A 90 -1.52 -5.29 23.31
CA ASN A 90 -0.41 -4.35 23.51
C ASN A 90 0.95 -5.04 23.37
N THR A 91 1.93 -4.32 22.83
CA THR A 91 3.33 -4.74 22.79
C THR A 91 4.21 -3.71 23.49
N GLY A 92 4.90 -4.14 24.54
CA GLY A 92 5.93 -3.37 25.23
C GLY A 92 5.64 -3.22 26.72
N ILE A 93 5.79 -2.01 27.28
CA ILE A 93 5.81 -1.81 28.74
C ILE A 93 4.78 -0.76 29.17
N ALA A 94 3.95 -1.06 30.17
CA ALA A 94 3.09 -0.08 30.82
C ALA A 94 2.09 0.60 29.86
N ASN A 95 1.58 -0.10 28.85
CA ASN A 95 0.55 0.43 27.96
C ASN A 95 -0.84 0.13 28.52
N THR A 96 -1.69 1.15 28.66
CA THR A 96 -3.09 1.01 29.07
C THR A 96 -4.02 1.36 27.91
N GLY A 97 -4.97 0.47 27.61
CA GLY A 97 -5.83 0.54 26.42
C GLY A 97 -5.48 -0.57 25.44
N ASP A 98 -5.89 -0.46 24.19
CA ASP A 98 -5.78 -1.54 23.22
C ASP A 98 -4.83 -1.23 22.05
N VAL A 99 -4.14 -2.24 21.55
CA VAL A 99 -3.33 -2.20 20.32
C VAL A 99 -2.19 -1.17 20.33
N ASN A 100 -1.55 -0.96 21.48
CA ASN A 100 -0.40 -0.05 21.59
C ASN A 100 0.93 -0.77 21.35
N THR A 101 1.89 -0.09 20.73
CA THR A 101 3.28 -0.53 20.54
C THR A 101 4.24 0.46 21.19
N GLY A 102 5.09 0.02 22.11
CA GLY A 102 6.07 0.85 22.80
C GLY A 102 5.81 0.89 24.30
N GLY A 103 5.78 2.06 24.95
CA GLY A 103 5.57 2.07 26.40
C GLY A 103 5.02 3.33 27.04
N PHE A 104 4.39 3.14 28.20
CA PHE A 104 3.73 4.19 28.97
C PHE A 104 2.64 4.93 28.18
N ASN A 105 2.00 4.25 27.22
CA ASN A 105 0.91 4.82 26.46
C ASN A 105 -0.43 4.66 27.19
N GLN A 106 -1.30 5.65 27.06
CA GLN A 106 -2.71 5.61 27.45
C GLN A 106 -3.57 5.91 26.22
N GLY A 107 -4.63 5.14 26.05
CA GLY A 107 -5.48 5.18 24.85
C GLY A 107 -5.19 3.99 23.94
N ASN A 108 -5.68 4.06 22.71
CA ASN A 108 -5.68 2.95 21.77
C ASN A 108 -4.83 3.23 20.53
N LEU A 109 -4.34 2.18 19.87
CA LEU A 109 -3.68 2.24 18.58
C LEU A 109 -2.42 3.12 18.55
N ASN A 110 -1.70 3.30 19.66
CA ASN A 110 -0.52 4.17 19.67
C ASN A 110 0.77 3.43 19.32
N ASN A 111 1.69 4.09 18.64
CA ASN A 111 3.06 3.64 18.41
C ASN A 111 4.05 4.65 19.03
N GLY A 112 4.87 4.22 19.99
CA GLY A 112 5.88 5.07 20.63
C GLY A 112 5.76 5.08 22.15
N PHE A 113 6.11 6.20 22.77
CA PHE A 113 6.15 6.31 24.23
C PHE A 113 5.40 7.52 24.75
N PHE A 114 4.78 7.36 25.92
CA PHE A 114 4.12 8.44 26.67
C PHE A 114 2.95 9.12 25.95
N TRP A 115 2.31 8.42 25.01
CA TRP A 115 1.09 8.91 24.38
C TRP A 115 -0.09 8.89 25.37
N ARG A 116 -1.01 9.85 25.23
CA ARG A 116 -2.18 10.00 26.13
C ARG A 116 -3.53 10.03 25.39
N GLY A 117 -3.51 9.86 24.07
CA GLY A 117 -4.69 9.84 23.22
C GLY A 117 -4.67 8.62 22.33
N ASP A 118 -5.53 8.59 21.33
CA ASP A 118 -5.63 7.46 20.41
C ASP A 118 -4.87 7.74 19.10
N GLY A 119 -4.34 6.68 18.47
CA GLY A 119 -3.77 6.72 17.12
C GLY A 119 -2.51 7.56 16.96
N GLN A 120 -1.71 7.73 18.01
CA GLN A 120 -0.50 8.54 17.98
C GLN A 120 0.71 7.79 17.45
N GLY A 121 1.62 8.50 16.77
CA GLY A 121 2.91 7.97 16.33
C GLY A 121 2.87 6.97 15.18
N HIS A 122 1.78 6.93 14.40
CA HIS A 122 1.77 6.20 13.14
C HIS A 122 2.72 6.87 12.13
N ALA A 123 3.63 6.10 11.55
CA ALA A 123 4.49 6.55 10.47
C ALA A 123 4.18 5.73 9.21
N GLY A 124 3.80 6.42 8.14
CA GLY A 124 3.67 5.84 6.80
C GLY A 124 4.77 6.36 5.88
N ILE A 125 5.07 5.62 4.81
CA ILE A 125 6.01 6.03 3.77
C ILE A 125 5.31 5.88 2.43
N ASP A 126 5.19 6.98 1.70
CA ASP A 126 4.67 7.01 0.33
C ASP A 126 5.78 7.46 -0.62
N TYR A 127 6.21 6.58 -1.52
CA TYR A 127 7.16 6.89 -2.59
C TYR A 127 6.52 6.66 -3.95
N THR A 128 6.27 7.76 -4.66
CA THR A 128 5.67 7.77 -6.01
C THR A 128 6.69 8.26 -7.03
N LEU A 129 6.84 7.53 -8.12
CA LEU A 129 7.59 7.98 -9.29
C LEU A 129 6.64 8.69 -10.26
N THR A 130 6.93 9.95 -10.59
CA THR A 130 6.19 10.70 -11.59
C THR A 130 7.03 10.84 -12.85
N ILE A 131 6.54 10.28 -13.97
CA ILE A 131 7.09 10.54 -15.30
C ILE A 131 6.37 11.78 -15.86
N PRO A 132 7.06 12.89 -16.15
CA PRO A 132 6.43 14.08 -16.72
C PRO A 132 5.80 13.80 -18.10
N ALA A 133 4.78 14.58 -18.47
CA ALA A 133 4.17 14.46 -19.78
C ALA A 133 5.15 14.82 -20.90
N ILE A 134 5.07 14.10 -22.02
CA ILE A 134 5.82 14.41 -23.24
C ILE A 134 4.86 15.09 -24.22
N GLY A 135 5.09 16.37 -24.51
CA GLY A 135 4.36 17.12 -25.53
C GLY A 135 4.84 16.77 -26.93
N LEU A 136 3.92 16.66 -27.90
CA LEU A 136 4.23 16.59 -29.32
C LEU A 136 3.99 17.96 -29.95
N ASN A 137 5.04 18.57 -30.48
CA ASN A 137 4.94 19.80 -31.27
C ASN A 137 5.73 19.63 -32.57
N LEU A 138 5.04 19.69 -33.70
CA LEU A 138 5.64 19.67 -35.03
C LEU A 138 5.14 20.91 -35.80
N GLY A 139 6.06 21.82 -36.10
CA GLY A 139 5.83 22.98 -36.96
C GLY A 139 6.43 22.75 -38.33
N VAL A 140 5.63 22.93 -39.39
CA VAL A 140 6.11 22.92 -40.78
C VAL A 140 5.71 24.24 -41.42
N ASP A 141 6.70 25.07 -41.72
CA ASP A 141 6.54 26.31 -42.49
C ASP A 141 6.85 26.04 -43.96
N VAL A 142 5.86 26.23 -44.84
CA VAL A 142 6.06 26.13 -46.28
C VAL A 142 5.97 27.54 -46.89
N PRO A 143 7.10 28.13 -47.32
CA PRO A 143 7.07 29.37 -48.07
C PRO A 143 6.52 29.10 -49.47
N LEU A 144 5.37 29.69 -49.79
CA LEU A 144 4.74 29.56 -51.10
C LEU A 144 4.75 30.91 -51.80
N ASP A 145 5.64 31.08 -52.78
CA ASP A 145 5.66 32.27 -53.63
C ASP A 145 4.78 32.02 -54.88
N ILE A 146 3.61 32.67 -54.94
CA ILE A 146 2.71 32.58 -56.08
C ILE A 146 2.83 33.88 -56.90
N PRO A 147 3.60 33.91 -57.99
CA PRO A 147 3.67 35.09 -58.84
C PRO A 147 2.39 35.23 -59.67
N VAL A 148 1.48 36.11 -59.25
CA VAL A 148 0.30 36.49 -60.05
C VAL A 148 0.63 37.75 -60.86
N THR A 149 0.92 37.59 -62.16
CA THR A 149 0.97 38.71 -63.10
C THR A 149 -0.11 38.54 -64.17
N GLY A 150 -1.10 39.44 -64.18
CA GLY A 150 -2.14 39.49 -65.20
C GLY A 150 -2.03 40.78 -66.03
N THR A 151 -2.39 40.70 -67.31
CA THR A 151 -2.54 41.87 -68.19
C THR A 151 -4.02 42.15 -68.40
N ILE A 152 -4.40 43.43 -68.35
CA ILE A 152 -5.74 43.88 -68.74
C ILE A 152 -5.72 44.02 -70.27
N GLY A 153 -6.52 43.21 -70.98
CA GLY A 153 -6.66 43.32 -72.43
C GLY A 153 -7.24 44.67 -72.85
N THR A 154 -6.85 45.18 -74.02
CA THR A 154 -7.40 46.42 -74.58
C THR A 154 -8.89 46.26 -74.86
N ILE A 155 -9.71 47.19 -74.37
CA ILE A 155 -11.16 47.23 -74.65
C ILE A 155 -11.34 47.68 -76.09
N VAL A 156 -11.75 46.78 -76.98
CA VAL A 156 -12.15 47.13 -78.34
C VAL A 156 -13.55 46.54 -78.59
N ASN A 157 -14.51 47.42 -78.90
CA ASN A 157 -15.93 47.11 -79.15
C ASN A 157 -16.74 46.52 -77.98
N GLY A 158 -16.96 47.31 -76.92
CA GLY A 158 -18.16 47.22 -76.08
C GLY A 158 -18.37 45.97 -75.22
N GLY A 159 -17.43 45.03 -75.16
CA GLY A 159 -17.47 43.88 -74.24
C GLY A 159 -16.96 44.22 -72.82
N PRO A 160 -17.34 43.45 -71.79
CA PRO A 160 -16.82 43.62 -70.43
C PRO A 160 -15.30 43.36 -70.39
N PRO A 161 -14.53 44.07 -69.53
CA PRO A 161 -13.10 43.85 -69.41
C PRO A 161 -12.82 42.41 -68.96
N GLN A 162 -11.93 41.72 -69.68
CA GLN A 162 -11.47 40.39 -69.29
C GLN A 162 -10.11 40.50 -68.63
N ILE A 163 -10.01 39.98 -67.40
CA ILE A 163 -8.73 39.78 -66.72
C ILE A 163 -8.32 38.34 -66.99
N THR A 164 -7.16 38.18 -67.63
CA THR A 164 -6.56 36.87 -67.88
C THR A 164 -5.32 36.75 -67.01
N VAL A 165 -5.31 35.75 -66.13
CA VAL A 165 -4.11 35.32 -65.41
C VAL A 165 -3.53 34.13 -66.18
N PRO A 166 -2.28 34.20 -66.69
CA PRO A 166 -1.64 33.08 -67.35
C PRO A 166 -1.51 31.90 -66.38
N GLY A 167 -1.57 30.68 -66.91
CA GLY A 167 -1.27 29.49 -66.11
C GLY A 167 0.15 29.55 -65.55
N PHE A 168 0.35 29.03 -64.35
CA PHE A 168 1.65 28.97 -63.69
C PHE A 168 1.82 27.61 -63.01
N THR A 169 3.08 27.25 -62.78
CA THR A 169 3.45 25.98 -62.16
C THR A 169 4.12 26.25 -60.83
N ILE A 170 3.60 25.66 -59.76
CA ILE A 170 4.28 25.64 -58.46
C ILE A 170 5.30 24.53 -58.50
N SER A 171 6.57 24.85 -58.25
CA SER A 171 7.67 23.88 -58.24
C SER A 171 7.45 22.78 -57.19
N THR A 172 8.06 21.61 -57.43
CA THR A 172 8.02 20.46 -56.50
C THR A 172 8.49 20.86 -55.10
N LEU A 173 7.62 20.65 -54.10
CA LEU A 173 7.95 20.91 -52.71
C LEU A 173 8.63 19.68 -52.09
N HIS A 174 9.79 19.89 -51.48
CA HIS A 174 10.52 18.86 -50.76
C HIS A 174 10.21 18.95 -49.27
N LEU A 175 9.67 17.88 -48.69
CA LEU A 175 9.47 17.75 -47.26
C LEU A 175 10.72 17.10 -46.66
N THR A 176 11.42 17.83 -45.79
CA THR A 176 12.61 17.34 -45.08
C THR A 176 12.40 17.45 -43.56
N GLY A 177 12.36 16.31 -42.88
CA GLY A 177 12.37 16.22 -41.42
C GLY A 177 12.92 14.87 -40.95
N ASP A 178 13.22 14.74 -39.64
CA ASP A 178 13.99 13.62 -39.08
C ASP A 178 13.42 12.22 -39.34
N ALA A 179 12.12 12.10 -39.66
CA ALA A 179 11.46 10.83 -40.00
C ALA A 179 10.45 10.92 -41.16
N LEU A 180 10.35 12.05 -41.88
CA LEU A 180 9.41 12.25 -42.98
C LEU A 180 10.14 12.80 -44.20
N PHE A 181 10.20 11.99 -45.25
CA PHE A 181 10.80 12.35 -46.52
C PHE A 181 9.78 12.09 -47.62
N GLY A 182 9.52 13.11 -48.44
CA GLY A 182 8.60 12.99 -49.55
C GLY A 182 8.62 14.24 -50.41
N THR A 183 8.23 14.09 -51.67
CA THR A 183 8.02 15.21 -52.58
C THR A 183 6.54 15.34 -52.89
N ILE A 184 6.03 16.56 -52.85
CA ILE A 184 4.75 16.88 -53.45
C ILE A 184 5.06 17.53 -54.79
N GLY A 185 4.60 16.89 -55.85
CA GLY A 185 4.89 17.20 -57.25
C GLY A 185 4.53 18.64 -57.65
N PRO A 186 4.88 19.03 -58.88
CA PRO A 186 4.60 20.37 -59.34
C PRO A 186 3.09 20.54 -59.56
N ILE A 187 2.49 21.54 -58.92
CA ILE A 187 1.07 21.85 -59.10
C ILE A 187 0.96 22.77 -60.32
N VAL A 188 0.36 22.27 -61.40
CA VAL A 188 0.08 23.04 -62.62
C VAL A 188 -1.29 23.69 -62.47
N VAL A 189 -1.35 25.02 -62.57
CA VAL A 189 -2.60 25.78 -62.58
C VAL A 189 -2.82 26.29 -64.01
N ASP A 190 -3.95 25.92 -64.61
CA ASP A 190 -4.34 26.37 -65.94
C ASP A 190 -4.74 27.87 -65.95
N PRO A 191 -4.69 28.56 -67.10
CA PRO A 191 -5.06 29.97 -67.19
C PRO A 191 -6.49 30.24 -66.71
N ILE A 192 -6.66 31.28 -65.89
CA ILE A 192 -7.96 31.68 -65.36
C ILE A 192 -8.44 32.94 -66.09
N THR A 193 -9.65 32.90 -66.65
CA THR A 193 -10.31 34.06 -67.27
C THR A 193 -11.53 34.46 -66.43
N ILE A 194 -11.48 35.67 -65.85
CA ILE A 194 -12.58 36.19 -65.03
C ILE A 194 -13.40 37.17 -65.88
N THR A 195 -14.72 36.95 -65.93
CA THR A 195 -15.68 37.86 -66.58
C THR A 195 -16.88 38.07 -65.64
N GLY A 196 -17.00 39.26 -65.03
CA GLY A 196 -18.07 39.60 -64.07
C GLY A 196 -17.59 40.45 -62.89
N PRO A 197 -18.48 41.02 -62.05
CA PRO A 197 -18.09 41.81 -60.89
C PRO A 197 -17.58 40.91 -59.73
N SER A 198 -16.44 41.33 -59.19
CA SER A 198 -15.57 40.80 -58.12
C SER A 198 -16.01 39.59 -57.29
N VAL A 199 -15.19 38.53 -57.34
CA VAL A 199 -15.05 37.52 -56.29
C VAL A 199 -13.68 37.74 -55.65
N ASP A 200 -13.61 37.89 -54.32
CA ASP A 200 -12.37 38.05 -53.58
C ASP A 200 -11.97 36.71 -52.93
N LEU A 201 -10.79 36.22 -53.29
CA LEU A 201 -10.20 34.99 -52.76
C LEU A 201 -8.79 35.36 -52.28
N HIS A 202 -8.60 35.47 -50.96
CA HIS A 202 -7.31 35.87 -50.40
C HIS A 202 -6.43 34.64 -50.16
N VAL A 203 -5.55 34.37 -51.11
CA VAL A 203 -4.40 33.47 -50.97
C VAL A 203 -3.24 34.31 -50.45
N GLY A 204 -2.49 33.79 -49.46
CA GLY A 204 -1.48 34.51 -48.67
C GLY A 204 -0.65 35.53 -49.45
N GLY A 205 -0.49 36.72 -48.88
CA GLY A 205 0.20 37.83 -49.52
C GLY A 205 1.70 37.60 -49.68
N ALA A 206 2.35 38.47 -50.45
CA ALA A 206 3.80 38.44 -50.64
C ALA A 206 4.53 38.50 -49.29
N GLY A 207 5.18 37.39 -48.92
CA GLY A 207 5.91 37.23 -47.65
C GLY A 207 5.18 36.41 -46.57
N GLU A 208 3.97 35.91 -46.83
CA GLU A 208 3.22 35.07 -45.87
C GLU A 208 3.34 33.58 -46.23
N SER A 209 3.72 32.74 -45.26
CA SER A 209 3.84 31.28 -45.43
C SER A 209 2.54 30.57 -45.04
N LEU A 210 2.20 29.48 -45.72
CA LEU A 210 1.11 28.61 -45.28
C LEU A 210 1.58 27.79 -44.07
N GLN A 211 1.03 28.08 -42.89
CA GLN A 211 1.37 27.37 -41.67
C GLN A 211 0.42 26.19 -41.42
N LEU A 212 0.99 24.98 -41.29
CA LEU A 212 0.28 23.78 -40.84
C LEU A 212 0.80 23.39 -39.47
N GLY A 213 0.01 23.68 -38.43
CA GLY A 213 0.30 23.26 -37.05
C GLY A 213 -0.47 22.00 -36.68
N ILE A 214 0.25 20.92 -36.33
CA ILE A 214 -0.36 19.75 -35.69
C ILE A 214 0.01 19.79 -34.21
N SER A 215 -0.97 20.12 -33.37
CA SER A 215 -0.88 19.99 -31.92
C SER A 215 -1.87 18.93 -31.45
N GLY A 216 -1.41 18.04 -30.58
CA GLY A 216 -2.22 16.96 -30.01
C GLY A 216 -1.95 16.83 -28.51
N PRO A 217 -2.87 16.20 -27.75
CA PRO A 217 -2.65 15.94 -26.35
C PRO A 217 -1.39 15.06 -26.21
N GLY A 218 -0.38 15.57 -25.50
CA GLY A 218 0.78 14.76 -25.13
C GLY A 218 0.35 13.52 -24.33
N VAL A 219 1.19 12.49 -24.33
CA VAL A 219 0.97 11.36 -23.41
C VAL A 219 1.27 11.89 -22.01
N GLY A 220 0.23 11.92 -21.18
CA GLY A 220 0.21 12.56 -19.87
C GLY A 220 1.17 11.94 -18.87
N PRO A 221 1.30 12.55 -17.68
CA PRO A 221 2.24 12.06 -16.69
C PRO A 221 1.80 10.69 -16.17
N VAL A 222 2.72 9.72 -16.16
CA VAL A 222 2.47 8.40 -15.58
C VAL A 222 2.94 8.44 -14.13
N VAL A 223 2.00 8.23 -13.20
CA VAL A 223 2.30 8.08 -11.77
C VAL A 223 2.38 6.60 -11.46
N ILE A 224 3.56 6.14 -11.03
CA ILE A 224 3.78 4.76 -10.61
C ILE A 224 3.99 4.76 -9.10
N PRO A 225 3.09 4.16 -8.30
CA PRO A 225 3.34 3.93 -6.88
C PRO A 225 4.48 2.91 -6.75
N VAL A 226 5.59 3.30 -6.13
CA VAL A 226 6.79 2.47 -6.01
C VAL A 226 6.87 1.80 -4.65
N LEU A 227 6.44 2.48 -3.57
CA LEU A 227 6.33 1.90 -2.25
C LEU A 227 5.27 2.66 -1.45
N GLN A 228 4.30 1.93 -0.88
CA GLN A 228 3.28 2.48 -0.01
C GLN A 228 3.24 1.65 1.28
N VAL A 229 3.69 2.25 2.38
CA VAL A 229 3.57 1.67 3.72
C VAL A 229 2.53 2.49 4.46
N ALA A 230 1.35 1.89 4.68
CA ALA A 230 0.25 2.56 5.36
C ALA A 230 0.61 2.86 6.82
N ALA A 231 0.29 4.07 7.27
CA ALA A 231 0.32 4.44 8.66
C ALA A 231 -0.72 3.60 9.44
N GLY A 232 -0.28 2.88 10.48
CA GLY A 232 -1.15 2.02 11.26
C GLY A 232 -0.50 1.49 12.55
N PRO A 233 -1.25 0.73 13.37
CA PRO A 233 -0.74 0.17 14.61
C PRO A 233 0.36 -0.88 14.37
N GLY A 234 1.37 -0.84 15.23
CA GLY A 234 2.60 -1.63 15.06
C GLY A 234 3.51 -1.09 13.96
N VAL A 235 4.67 -1.72 13.81
CA VAL A 235 5.72 -1.29 12.88
C VAL A 235 6.04 -2.45 11.95
N GLY A 236 5.82 -2.24 10.65
CA GLY A 236 6.10 -3.26 9.63
C GLY A 236 5.16 -4.47 9.68
N ASN A 237 4.01 -4.36 10.37
CA ASN A 237 2.99 -5.40 10.37
C ASN A 237 2.32 -5.50 8.99
N SER A 238 2.16 -6.73 8.49
CA SER A 238 1.47 -7.09 7.24
C SER A 238 0.30 -8.02 7.54
N THR A 239 -0.58 -7.59 8.45
CA THR A 239 -1.74 -8.38 8.91
C THR A 239 -3.06 -7.88 8.33
N GLY A 240 -4.02 -8.79 8.12
CA GLY A 240 -5.37 -8.44 7.65
C GLY A 240 -6.21 -7.73 8.72
N GLY A 241 -6.05 -8.10 10.00
CA GLY A 241 -6.62 -7.43 11.15
C GLY A 241 -5.62 -6.56 11.91
N VAL A 242 -6.10 -5.82 12.92
CA VAL A 242 -5.26 -4.99 13.79
C VAL A 242 -4.26 -5.83 14.58
N SER A 243 -3.02 -5.37 14.66
CA SER A 243 -1.94 -5.99 15.42
C SER A 243 -1.00 -4.92 15.95
N SER A 244 -0.45 -5.10 17.15
CA SER A 244 0.63 -4.25 17.67
C SER A 244 1.99 -4.92 17.51
N GLY A 245 3.05 -4.24 17.91
CA GLY A 245 4.40 -4.79 17.87
C GLY A 245 5.04 -4.65 16.50
N PHE A 246 5.85 -5.63 16.10
CA PHE A 246 6.78 -5.49 14.99
C PHE A 246 6.71 -6.68 14.04
N PHE A 247 6.59 -6.40 12.74
CA PHE A 247 6.73 -7.38 11.66
C PHE A 247 5.83 -8.62 11.75
N ASN A 248 4.65 -8.49 12.37
CA ASN A 248 3.65 -9.56 12.37
C ASN A 248 2.98 -9.67 10.99
N SER A 249 2.53 -10.87 10.60
CA SER A 249 1.91 -11.12 9.30
C SER A 249 0.74 -12.11 9.40
N GLY A 250 -0.10 -12.20 8.36
CA GLY A 250 -1.22 -13.15 8.30
C GLY A 250 -2.56 -12.53 8.70
N SER A 251 -3.43 -13.27 9.40
CA SER A 251 -4.81 -12.83 9.69
C SER A 251 -4.89 -11.64 10.65
N GLY A 252 -3.88 -11.40 11.48
CA GLY A 252 -3.87 -10.34 12.51
C GLY A 252 -4.36 -10.81 13.88
N SER A 253 -4.67 -9.86 14.76
CA SER A 253 -4.86 -10.10 16.20
C SER A 253 -3.58 -10.64 16.86
N ALA A 254 -2.45 -10.02 16.53
CA ALA A 254 -1.16 -10.35 17.10
C ALA A 254 -0.54 -9.20 17.89
N SER A 255 0.29 -9.54 18.89
CA SER A 255 1.21 -8.61 19.55
C SER A 255 2.60 -9.24 19.66
N GLY A 256 3.64 -8.43 19.81
CA GLY A 256 5.02 -8.89 19.93
C GLY A 256 5.81 -8.75 18.64
N PHE A 257 6.64 -9.74 18.31
CA PHE A 257 7.62 -9.62 17.23
C PHE A 257 7.54 -10.81 16.27
N GLY A 258 7.28 -10.53 14.99
CA GLY A 258 7.43 -11.47 13.88
C GLY A 258 6.50 -12.69 13.95
N ASN A 259 5.29 -12.55 14.49
CA ASN A 259 4.31 -13.63 14.53
C ASN A 259 3.59 -13.78 13.17
N VAL A 260 3.20 -15.01 12.82
CA VAL A 260 2.40 -15.35 11.64
C VAL A 260 1.04 -15.88 12.10
N GLY A 261 -0.03 -15.13 11.83
CA GLY A 261 -1.37 -15.38 12.35
C GLY A 261 -1.69 -14.50 13.57
N GLY A 262 -2.52 -15.00 14.48
CA GLY A 262 -2.79 -14.35 15.77
C GLY A 262 -1.84 -14.84 16.87
N GLY A 263 -1.90 -14.23 18.05
CA GLY A 263 -1.12 -14.65 19.23
C GLY A 263 -0.18 -13.57 19.78
N SER A 264 0.62 -13.89 20.79
CA SER A 264 1.53 -12.93 21.44
C SER A 264 2.93 -13.49 21.59
N GLY A 265 3.93 -12.62 21.71
CA GLY A 265 5.32 -12.99 21.95
C GLY A 265 6.17 -12.97 20.69
N TRP A 266 7.07 -13.93 20.54
CA TRP A 266 8.18 -13.86 19.59
C TRP A 266 8.15 -15.01 18.59
N TRP A 267 8.05 -14.71 17.30
CA TRP A 267 8.19 -15.68 16.20
C TRP A 267 7.29 -16.91 16.34
N ASN A 268 6.02 -16.67 16.60
CA ASN A 268 5.02 -17.73 16.66
C ASN A 268 4.36 -17.95 15.29
N PHE A 269 4.10 -19.22 14.95
CA PHE A 269 3.34 -19.62 13.78
C PHE A 269 2.02 -20.27 14.20
N GLY A 270 0.90 -19.59 13.96
CA GLY A 270 -0.42 -19.93 14.50
C GLY A 270 -0.70 -19.27 15.86
N GLY A 271 -1.96 -19.32 16.29
CA GLY A 271 -2.59 -18.56 17.41
C GLY A 271 -2.04 -18.73 18.84
N SER A 272 -0.74 -18.91 19.02
CA SER A 272 -0.10 -19.27 20.30
C SER A 272 0.56 -18.05 20.98
N SER A 273 0.77 -18.15 22.29
CA SER A 273 1.59 -17.21 23.06
C SER A 273 2.96 -17.82 23.40
N GLY A 274 3.99 -16.99 23.57
CA GLY A 274 5.33 -17.43 23.96
C GLY A 274 6.38 -17.15 22.88
N ALA A 275 7.30 -18.08 22.67
CA ALA A 275 8.43 -17.89 21.76
C ALA A 275 8.66 -19.11 20.86
N GLY A 276 8.79 -18.88 19.55
CA GLY A 276 9.20 -19.90 18.58
C GLY A 276 8.20 -21.05 18.43
N ASN A 277 6.92 -20.82 18.73
CA ASN A 277 5.92 -21.88 18.62
C ASN A 277 5.66 -22.21 17.14
N VAL A 278 5.77 -23.48 16.76
CA VAL A 278 5.48 -23.96 15.41
C VAL A 278 4.28 -24.91 15.47
N GLY A 279 3.12 -24.42 15.03
CA GLY A 279 1.89 -25.21 14.89
C GLY A 279 0.92 -25.14 16.08
N CYS A 280 -0.37 -25.31 15.80
CA CYS A 280 -1.40 -25.47 16.82
C CYS A 280 -1.25 -26.83 17.50
N TRP A 281 -1.00 -26.83 18.81
CA TRP A 281 -1.11 -28.05 19.59
C TRP A 281 -2.58 -28.51 19.61
N VAL A 282 -2.82 -29.63 18.92
CA VAL A 282 -4.04 -30.47 18.90
C VAL A 282 -5.18 -30.01 17.97
N ARG A 283 -5.17 -30.59 16.76
CA ARG A 283 -6.25 -30.77 15.74
C ARG A 283 -7.04 -29.52 15.31
N GLY A 284 -6.78 -29.06 14.08
CA GLY A 284 -7.66 -28.11 13.40
C GLY A 284 -7.08 -27.48 12.12
N CYS A 285 -6.55 -28.30 11.21
CA CYS A 285 -6.62 -28.06 9.77
C CYS A 285 -7.46 -29.20 9.17
#